data_AF-A0A662A6D2-F1
#
_entry.id   AF-A0A662A6D2-F1
#
_cell.length_a   1.000
_cell.length_b   1.000
_cell.length_c   1.000
_cell.angle_alpha   90.00
_cell.angle_beta   90.00
_cell.angle_gamma   90.00
#
_symmetry.space_group_name_H-M   'P 1'
#
loop_
_entity.id
_entity.type
_entity.pdbx_description
1 polymer ?
#
loop_
_entity_poly.entity_id
_entity_poly.type
_entity_poly.pdbx_seq_one_letter_code
_entity_poly.pdbx_strand_id
1 'polypeptide(L)'
;MVHLLIFIFITTFAFGSSEGIKKERINGINLVSPVNEMMDNCIGPMKELNANYVSLCPYAFMTPGDPNVYYNTIENYWGDRPSSLSLLTRQAKEKGIKVLLKPHFWVTGQGWPGDYNLDENGWGAWEKIILLL
;
A
#
# COMPACT_ATOMS: atom_id res chain seq x y z
N MET A 1 14.49 24.22 -54.43
CA MET A 1 14.62 24.65 -53.02
C MET A 1 13.35 24.40 -52.21
N VAL A 2 12.17 24.87 -52.66
CA VAL A 2 10.87 24.67 -51.95
C VAL A 2 10.47 23.19 -51.77
N HIS A 3 10.68 22.34 -52.79
CA HIS A 3 10.36 20.91 -52.72
C HIS A 3 11.25 20.13 -51.74
N LEU A 4 12.51 20.56 -51.58
CA LEU A 4 13.45 19.98 -50.62
C LEU A 4 13.03 20.30 -49.18
N LEU A 5 12.52 21.51 -48.94
CA LEU A 5 12.00 21.95 -47.64
C LEU A 5 10.72 21.21 -47.26
N ILE A 6 9.82 20.96 -48.22
CA ILE A 6 8.59 20.18 -48.01
C ILE A 6 8.93 18.72 -47.67
N PHE A 7 9.92 18.13 -48.36
CA PHE A 7 10.35 16.76 -48.11
C PHE A 7 10.95 16.59 -46.70
N ILE A 8 11.78 17.54 -46.27
CA ILE A 8 12.36 17.56 -44.90
C ILE A 8 11.25 17.64 -43.85
N PHE A 9 10.24 18.50 -44.06
CA PHE A 9 9.12 18.68 -43.13
C PHE A 9 8.24 17.42 -43.01
N ILE A 10 8.05 16.68 -44.10
CA ILE A 10 7.30 15.41 -44.10
C ILE A 10 8.10 14.31 -43.37
N THR A 11 9.42 14.27 -43.52
CA THR A 11 10.26 13.26 -42.85
C THR A 11 10.38 13.46 -41.34
N THR A 12 10.37 14.70 -40.83
CA THR A 12 10.35 14.96 -39.37
C THR A 12 9.01 14.66 -38.74
N PHE A 13 7.89 14.83 -39.46
CA PHE A 13 6.56 14.49 -38.95
C PHE A 13 6.27 12.98 -38.94
N ALA A 14 6.88 12.23 -39.86
CA ALA A 14 6.73 10.77 -39.95
C ALA A 14 7.58 10.01 -38.91
N PHE A 15 8.52 10.67 -38.24
CA PHE A 15 9.31 10.09 -37.14
C PHE A 15 8.69 10.41 -35.77
N GLY A 16 7.38 10.23 -35.65
CA GLY A 16 6.71 10.16 -34.35
C GLY A 16 7.12 8.86 -33.67
N SER A 17 8.09 8.93 -32.75
CA SER A 17 8.42 7.79 -31.89
C SER A 17 7.16 7.36 -31.15
N SER A 18 6.77 6.08 -31.27
CA SER A 18 5.86 5.48 -30.30
C SER A 18 6.60 5.46 -28.97
N GLU A 19 6.39 6.46 -28.12
CA GLU A 19 6.67 6.32 -26.71
C GLU A 19 5.71 5.25 -26.20
N GLY A 20 6.12 3.98 -26.31
CA GLY A 20 5.46 2.90 -25.61
C GLY A 20 5.34 3.33 -24.16
N ILE A 21 4.14 3.26 -23.58
CA ILE A 21 3.86 3.71 -22.22
C ILE A 21 4.93 3.12 -21.31
N LYS A 22 5.91 3.93 -20.90
CA LYS A 22 6.90 3.52 -19.90
C LYS A 22 6.14 3.39 -18.60
N LYS A 23 5.70 2.17 -18.30
CA LYS A 23 5.09 1.84 -17.02
C LYS A 23 6.12 2.17 -15.95
N GLU A 24 5.81 3.15 -15.11
CA GLU A 24 6.66 3.56 -14.01
C GLU A 24 6.99 2.33 -13.14
N ARG A 25 8.27 2.05 -12.92
CA ARG A 25 8.70 0.94 -12.06
C ARG A 25 8.35 1.29 -10.61
N ILE A 26 7.81 0.33 -9.87
CA ILE A 26 7.57 0.47 -8.44
C ILE A 26 8.91 0.36 -7.71
N ASN A 27 9.36 1.47 -7.12
CA ASN A 27 10.40 1.54 -6.10
C ASN A 27 9.71 1.73 -4.74
N GLY A 28 9.25 0.61 -4.17
CA GLY A 28 8.38 0.60 -3.00
C GLY A 28 9.14 0.39 -1.70
N ILE A 29 8.66 1.04 -0.63
CA ILE A 29 9.10 0.79 0.76
C ILE A 29 7.93 0.19 1.55
N ASN A 30 8.21 -0.83 2.35
CA ASN A 30 7.24 -1.33 3.33
C ASN A 30 7.44 -0.64 4.68
N LEU A 31 6.50 0.21 5.07
CA LEU A 31 6.55 0.89 6.36
C LEU A 31 6.02 -0.05 7.44
N VAL A 32 6.90 -0.45 8.37
CA VAL A 32 6.49 -1.08 9.62
C VAL A 32 5.74 -0.05 10.45
N SER A 33 4.55 -0.41 10.93
CA SER A 33 3.69 0.52 11.65
C SER A 33 4.38 1.08 12.90
N PRO A 34 4.50 2.41 13.02
CA PRO A 34 5.08 3.02 14.22
C PRO A 34 4.22 2.76 15.46
N VAL A 35 4.87 2.33 16.55
CA VAL A 35 4.23 2.02 17.83
C VAL A 35 3.58 3.26 18.45
N ASN A 36 4.33 4.37 18.45
CA ASN A 36 3.92 5.64 19.04
C ASN A 36 3.63 6.67 17.95
N GLU A 37 2.89 7.71 18.33
CA GLU A 37 2.73 8.89 17.48
C GLU A 37 4.10 9.47 17.13
N MET A 38 4.32 9.68 15.84
CA MET A 38 5.55 10.28 15.36
C MET A 38 5.32 11.76 15.11
N MET A 39 6.00 12.61 15.88
CA MET A 39 6.01 14.05 15.67
C MET A 39 6.74 14.43 14.37
N ASP A 40 7.76 13.64 13.99
CA ASP A 40 8.52 13.84 12.76
C ASP A 40 8.02 12.98 11.59
N ASN A 41 8.04 13.56 10.41
CA ASN A 41 7.52 13.00 9.17
C ASN A 41 8.31 11.75 8.72
N CYS A 42 7.84 10.57 9.08
CA CYS A 42 8.40 9.27 8.67
C CYS A 42 8.38 9.04 7.15
N ILE A 43 7.63 9.83 6.37
CA ILE A 43 7.63 9.78 4.91
C ILE A 43 8.81 10.58 4.31
N GLY A 44 9.36 11.57 5.02
CA GLY A 44 10.46 12.41 4.54
C GLY A 44 11.67 11.61 4.03
N PRO A 45 12.26 10.73 4.86
CA PRO A 45 13.41 9.92 4.47
C PRO A 45 13.14 8.97 3.29
N MET A 46 11.88 8.57 3.05
CA MET A 46 11.54 7.69 1.93
C MET A 46 11.82 8.36 0.58
N LYS A 47 11.70 9.70 0.51
CA LYS A 47 11.99 10.43 -0.72
C LYS A 47 13.47 10.43 -1.05
N GLU A 48 14.33 10.49 -0.04
CA GLU A 48 15.79 10.42 -0.18
C GLU A 48 16.23 9.05 -0.73
N LEU A 49 15.45 8.01 -0.47
CA LEU A 49 15.62 6.65 -1.03
C LEU A 49 15.02 6.49 -2.44
N ASN A 50 14.57 7.58 -3.07
CA ASN A 50 13.88 7.60 -4.36
C ASN A 50 12.61 6.74 -4.40
N ALA A 51 11.95 6.50 -3.26
CA ALA A 51 10.72 5.71 -3.23
C ALA A 51 9.58 6.46 -3.93
N ASN A 52 8.81 5.74 -4.73
CA ASN A 52 7.59 6.24 -5.37
C ASN A 52 6.33 5.51 -4.90
N TYR A 53 6.48 4.45 -4.10
CA TYR A 53 5.39 3.79 -3.38
C TYR A 53 5.76 3.53 -1.92
N VAL A 54 4.75 3.53 -1.04
CA VAL A 54 4.84 3.03 0.33
C VAL A 54 3.68 2.06 0.59
N SER A 55 3.96 0.92 1.23
CA SER A 55 2.93 0.07 1.81
C SER A 55 2.71 0.39 3.29
N LEU A 56 1.46 0.66 3.64
CA LEU A 56 0.98 0.80 5.02
C LEU A 56 0.25 -0.49 5.38
N CYS A 57 0.66 -1.14 6.48
CA CYS A 57 0.27 -2.51 6.76
C CYS A 57 -0.48 -2.64 8.09
N PRO A 58 -1.74 -2.19 8.18
CA PRO A 58 -2.49 -2.30 9.42
C PRO A 58 -2.75 -3.75 9.78
N TYR A 59 -2.47 -4.10 11.03
CA TYR A 59 -2.76 -5.42 11.56
C TYR A 59 -4.15 -5.50 12.20
N ALA A 60 -4.86 -6.58 11.90
CA ALA A 60 -5.98 -7.07 12.69
C ALA A 60 -5.55 -8.34 13.43
N PHE A 61 -6.09 -8.55 14.62
CA PHE A 61 -5.72 -9.65 15.49
C PHE A 61 -6.78 -10.75 15.47
N MET A 62 -6.31 -11.99 15.53
CA MET A 62 -7.14 -13.19 15.57
C MET A 62 -6.57 -14.19 16.58
N THR A 63 -7.41 -15.12 17.01
CA THR A 63 -7.05 -16.20 17.94
C THR A 63 -7.27 -17.54 17.25
N PRO A 64 -6.39 -18.55 17.45
CA PRO A 64 -6.57 -19.87 16.85
C PRO A 64 -7.95 -20.48 17.15
N GLY A 65 -8.66 -20.93 16.12
CA GLY A 65 -9.99 -21.55 16.27
C GLY A 65 -11.14 -20.59 16.56
N ASP A 66 -10.89 -19.28 16.65
CA ASP A 66 -11.90 -18.25 16.89
C ASP A 66 -12.16 -17.43 15.62
N PRO A 67 -13.40 -17.40 15.08
CA PRO A 67 -13.73 -16.66 13.86
C PRO A 67 -13.70 -15.13 14.03
N ASN A 68 -13.52 -14.60 15.23
CA ASN A 68 -13.50 -13.16 15.47
C ASN A 68 -12.23 -12.49 14.93
N VAL A 69 -12.41 -11.26 14.44
CA VAL A 69 -11.34 -10.38 13.96
C VAL A 69 -11.40 -9.08 14.74
N TYR A 70 -10.28 -8.70 15.34
CA TYR A 70 -10.16 -7.51 16.17
C TYR A 70 -9.27 -6.47 15.50
N TYR A 71 -9.82 -5.30 15.18
CA TYR A 71 -9.09 -4.19 14.58
C TYR A 71 -9.44 -2.88 15.28
N ASN A 72 -8.50 -1.94 15.25
CA ASN A 72 -8.59 -0.63 15.90
C ASN A 72 -8.78 -0.74 17.42
N THR A 73 -8.04 -1.64 18.05
CA THR A 73 -8.05 -1.87 19.51
C THR A 73 -6.90 -1.13 20.19
N ILE A 74 -6.78 -1.24 21.52
CA ILE A 74 -5.69 -0.60 22.27
C ILE A 74 -4.33 -1.25 21.97
N GLU A 75 -4.34 -2.53 21.57
CA GLU A 75 -3.18 -3.32 21.19
C GLU A 75 -2.63 -2.94 19.82
N ASN A 76 -3.42 -2.32 18.95
CA ASN A 76 -2.94 -1.80 17.68
C ASN A 76 -1.90 -0.70 17.90
N TYR A 77 -0.80 -0.80 17.17
CA TYR A 77 0.19 0.26 17.10
C TYR A 77 -0.45 1.53 16.57
N TRP A 78 0.08 2.69 16.97
CA TRP A 78 -0.45 3.96 16.52
C TRP A 78 -0.58 3.99 15.00
N GLY A 79 0.43 3.55 14.26
CA GLY A 79 0.46 3.51 12.79
C GLY A 79 -0.60 2.62 12.12
N ASP A 80 -1.17 1.65 12.85
CA ASP A 80 -2.21 0.77 12.32
C ASP A 80 -3.60 1.41 12.37
N ARG A 81 -3.79 2.44 13.21
CA ARG A 81 -5.12 3.00 13.47
C ARG A 81 -5.63 3.79 12.26
N PRO A 82 -6.95 3.83 12.00
CA PRO A 82 -7.53 4.55 10.88
C PRO A 82 -7.11 6.03 10.78
N SER A 83 -7.01 6.72 11.92
CA SER A 83 -6.58 8.13 11.98
C SER A 83 -5.13 8.30 11.52
N SER A 84 -4.23 7.43 11.99
CA SER A 84 -2.81 7.44 11.64
C SER A 84 -2.58 7.00 10.20
N LEU A 85 -3.27 5.96 9.73
CA LEU A 85 -3.25 5.55 8.32
C LEU A 85 -3.67 6.70 7.40
N SER A 86 -4.70 7.45 7.78
CA SER A 86 -5.16 8.63 7.03
C SER A 86 -4.11 9.74 7.02
N LEU A 87 -3.48 10.01 8.16
CA LEU A 87 -2.37 10.98 8.27
C LEU A 87 -1.17 10.58 7.41
N LEU A 88 -0.70 9.34 7.54
CA LEU A 88 0.44 8.79 6.80
C LEU A 88 0.16 8.77 5.29
N THR A 89 -1.06 8.40 4.91
CA THR A 89 -1.50 8.44 3.50
C THR A 89 -1.46 9.86 2.95
N ARG A 90 -1.92 10.84 3.72
CA ARG A 90 -1.86 12.26 3.32
C ARG A 90 -0.42 12.73 3.16
N GLN A 91 0.45 12.47 4.14
CA GLN A 91 1.86 12.84 4.10
C GLN A 91 2.61 12.19 2.91
N ALA A 92 2.30 10.92 2.59
CA ALA A 92 2.82 10.24 1.41
C ALA A 92 2.40 10.93 0.11
N LYS A 93 1.10 11.22 -0.02
CA LYS A 93 0.55 11.91 -1.21
C LYS A 93 1.14 13.31 -1.39
N GLU A 94 1.33 14.07 -0.31
CA GLU A 94 1.97 15.40 -0.34
C GLU A 94 3.42 15.35 -0.85
N LYS A 95 4.11 14.22 -0.71
CA LYS A 95 5.47 13.99 -1.24
C LYS A 95 5.50 13.30 -2.61
N GLY A 96 4.35 13.11 -3.24
CA GLY A 96 4.21 12.41 -4.51
C GLY A 96 4.55 10.91 -4.40
N ILE A 97 4.38 10.32 -3.23
CA ILE A 97 4.55 8.87 -3.00
C ILE A 97 3.17 8.22 -3.03
N LYS A 98 3.00 7.20 -3.87
CA LYS A 98 1.76 6.43 -3.98
C LYS A 98 1.63 5.46 -2.81
N VAL A 99 0.41 5.20 -2.36
CA VAL A 99 0.17 4.38 -1.17
C VAL A 99 -0.49 3.06 -1.56
N LEU A 100 0.06 1.96 -1.07
CA LEU A 100 -0.58 0.65 -1.03
C LEU A 100 -1.08 0.42 0.40
N LEU A 101 -2.38 0.26 0.59
CA LEU A 101 -2.90 -0.26 1.86
C LEU A 101 -2.84 -1.79 1.82
N LYS A 102 -2.18 -2.40 2.80
CA LYS A 102 -1.98 -3.85 2.89
C LYS A 102 -2.44 -4.39 4.26
N PRO A 103 -3.77 -4.49 4.50
CA PRO A 103 -4.28 -5.09 5.74
C PRO A 103 -3.70 -6.48 5.94
N HIS A 104 -3.39 -6.82 7.18
CA HIS A 104 -2.72 -8.08 7.53
C HIS A 104 -3.29 -8.66 8.81
N PHE A 105 -3.21 -9.99 8.97
CA PHE A 105 -3.66 -10.66 10.18
C PHE A 105 -2.46 -11.08 11.04
N TRP A 106 -2.62 -10.92 12.34
CA TRP A 106 -1.75 -11.50 13.35
C TRP A 106 -2.55 -12.52 14.15
N VAL A 107 -2.18 -13.79 14.03
CA VAL A 107 -2.86 -14.88 14.73
C VAL A 107 -2.06 -15.22 15.99
N THR A 108 -2.63 -14.92 17.14
CA THR A 108 -1.93 -14.98 18.43
C THR A 108 -1.42 -16.38 18.72
N GLY A 109 -0.10 -16.51 18.88
CA GLY A 109 0.55 -17.78 19.23
C GLY A 109 0.62 -18.82 18.10
N GLN A 110 0.14 -18.52 16.88
CA GLN A 110 0.05 -19.50 15.78
C GLN A 110 1.21 -19.43 14.77
N GLY A 111 2.15 -18.48 14.92
CA GLY A 111 3.26 -18.35 13.98
C GLY A 111 2.78 -17.88 12.61
N TRP A 112 2.79 -18.77 11.60
CA TRP A 112 2.39 -18.42 10.23
C TRP A 112 0.86 -18.27 10.11
N PRO A 113 0.34 -17.08 9.72
CA PRO A 113 -1.10 -16.89 9.59
C PRO A 113 -1.78 -17.77 8.54
N GLY A 114 -1.01 -18.31 7.57
CA GLY A 114 -1.55 -19.20 6.54
C GLY A 114 -1.99 -20.58 7.05
N ASP A 115 -1.55 -20.95 8.25
CA ASP A 115 -2.00 -22.17 8.93
C ASP A 115 -3.30 -21.96 9.72
N TYR A 116 -3.84 -20.73 9.74
CA TYR A 116 -5.12 -20.46 10.40
C TYR A 116 -6.25 -21.22 9.72
N ASN A 117 -7.00 -21.98 10.53
CA ASN A 117 -8.05 -22.84 10.02
C ASN A 117 -9.24 -22.86 10.98
N LEU A 118 -10.43 -22.92 10.39
CA LEU A 118 -11.73 -23.08 11.04
C LEU A 118 -12.48 -24.25 10.37
N ASP A 119 -13.56 -24.69 10.99
CA ASP A 119 -14.55 -25.51 10.29
C ASP A 119 -15.45 -24.64 9.39
N GLU A 120 -16.32 -25.26 8.59
CA GLU A 120 -17.20 -24.57 7.64
C GLU A 120 -18.10 -23.52 8.34
N ASN A 121 -18.58 -23.82 9.55
CA ASN A 121 -19.40 -22.89 10.31
C ASN A 121 -18.58 -21.68 10.79
N GLY A 122 -17.35 -21.93 11.26
CA GLY A 122 -16.39 -20.90 11.66
C GLY A 122 -16.02 -20.00 10.48
N TRP A 123 -15.71 -20.56 9.31
CA TRP A 123 -15.44 -19.76 8.10
C TRP A 123 -16.65 -18.89 7.71
N GLY A 124 -17.86 -19.45 7.73
CA GLY A 124 -19.07 -18.68 7.46
C GLY A 124 -19.36 -17.57 8.48
N ALA A 125 -18.89 -17.72 9.73
CA ALA A 125 -18.95 -16.66 10.74
C ALA A 125 -17.86 -15.60 10.48
N TRP A 126 -16.63 -16.02 10.21
CA TRP A 126 -15.49 -15.16 9.94
C TRP A 126 -15.75 -14.24 8.74
N GLU A 127 -16.28 -14.76 7.64
CA GLU A 127 -16.63 -13.98 6.44
C GLU A 127 -17.64 -12.87 6.72
N LYS A 128 -18.61 -13.11 7.61
CA LYS A 128 -19.58 -12.08 8.01
C LYS A 128 -18.95 -11.00 8.87
N ILE A 129 -18.04 -11.38 9.78
CA ILE A 129 -17.36 -10.47 10.68
C ILE A 129 -16.41 -9.55 9.90
N ILE A 130 -15.59 -10.11 9.00
CA ILE A 130 -14.60 -9.32 8.26
C ILE A 130 -15.23 -8.27 7.33
N LEU A 131 -16.44 -8.51 6.82
CA LEU A 131 -17.18 -7.57 5.97
C LEU A 131 -17.75 -6.35 6.74
N LEU A 132 -17.73 -6.39 8.07
CA LEU A 132 -18.23 -5.32 8.94
C LEU A 132 -17.14 -4.38 9.46
N LEU A 133 -15.87 -4.69 9.18
CA LEU A 133 -14.68 -3.89 9.52
C LEU A 133 -14.32 -2.90 8.41
#